data_AF-A0A1V2H128-F1
#
_entry.id   AF-A0A1V2H128-F1
#
_cell.length_a   1.000
_cell.length_b   1.000
_cell.length_c   1.000
_cell.angle_alpha   90.00
_cell.angle_beta   90.00
_cell.angle_gamma   90.00
#
_symmetry.space_group_name_H-M   'P 1'
#
loop_
_entity.id
_entity.type
_entity.pdbx_description
1 polymer ?
#
loop_
_entity_poly.entity_id
_entity_poly.type
_entity_poly.pdbx_seq_one_letter_code
_entity_poly.pdbx_strand_id
1 'polypeptide(L)' 'MFEVREEKDGSFAVWIAGRERIAMLRSQEAADALVDALEDAWDDAFLRAVAETQEEHGADFIDPLPPTTN' A
#
# COMPACT_ATOMS: atom_id res chain seq x y z
N MET A 1 -0.86 -1.34 4.69
CA MET A 1 -0.95 -2.73 5.18
C MET A 1 -2.38 -2.98 5.61
N PHE A 2 -3.03 -3.91 4.92
CA PHE A 2 -4.46 -4.19 5.08
C PHE A 2 -4.67 -5.30 6.11
N GLU A 3 -5.82 -5.31 6.76
CA GLU A 3 -6.13 -6.24 7.84
C GLU A 3 -7.57 -6.77 7.70
N VAL A 4 -7.75 -8.09 7.82
CA VAL A 4 -9.07 -8.70 7.93
C VAL A 4 -9.43 -8.89 9.41
N ARG A 5 -10.65 -8.50 9.79
CA ARG A 5 -11.19 -8.68 11.15
C ARG A 5 -12.55 -9.35 11.08
N GLU A 6 -12.77 -10.38 11.89
CA GLU A 6 -14.08 -11.01 12.05
C GLU A 6 -14.93 -10.21 13.04
N GLU A 7 -16.14 -9.84 12.63
CA GLU A 7 -17.10 -9.09 13.41
C GLU A 7 -18.04 -10.04 14.16
N LYS A 8 -18.72 -9.53 15.21
CA LYS A 8 -19.56 -10.36 16.11
C LYS A 8 -20.74 -11.05 15.42
N ASP A 9 -21.15 -10.58 14.24
CA ASP A 9 -22.20 -11.17 13.42
C ASP A 9 -21.70 -12.23 12.43
N GLY A 10 -20.40 -12.55 12.42
CA GLY A 10 -19.78 -13.51 11.50
C GLY A 10 -19.45 -12.94 10.13
N SER A 11 -19.51 -11.61 9.97
CA SER A 11 -18.99 -10.90 8.80
C SER A 11 -17.51 -10.55 8.94
N PHE A 12 -16.85 -10.28 7.82
CA PHE A 12 -15.42 -9.99 7.74
C PHE A 12 -15.22 -8.56 7.26
N ALA A 13 -14.55 -7.74 8.06
CA ALA A 13 -14.23 -6.36 7.74
C ALA A 13 -12.77 -6.23 7.29
N VAL A 14 -12.55 -5.52 6.18
CA VAL A 14 -11.21 -5.16 5.70
C VAL A 14 -10.87 -3.74 6.14
N TRP A 15 -9.70 -3.55 6.74
CA TRP A 15 -9.22 -2.30 7.34
C TRP A 15 -7.86 -1.87 6.79
N ILE A 16 -7.58 -0.57 6.83
CA ILE A 16 -6.24 0.00 6.60
C ILE A 16 -5.57 0.22 7.95
N ALA A 17 -4.62 -0.63 8.34
CA ALA A 17 -3.75 -0.48 9.52
C ALA A 17 -4.45 0.14 10.76
N GLY A 18 -5.63 -0.37 11.12
CA GLY A 18 -6.44 0.11 12.24
C GLY A 18 -6.99 1.54 12.17
N ARG A 19 -6.89 2.25 11.04
CA ARG A 19 -7.43 3.60 10.85
C ARG A 19 -8.85 3.61 10.31
N GLU A 20 -9.06 2.97 9.17
CA GLU A 20 -10.31 3.08 8.41
C GLU A 20 -10.77 1.72 7.91
N ARG A 21 -12.09 1.50 7.97
CA ARG A 21 -12.74 0.30 7.44
C ARG A 21 -13.16 0.55 6.00
N ILE A 22 -12.67 -0.27 5.10
CA ILE A 22 -12.85 -0.11 3.65
C ILE A 22 -14.09 -0.87 3.17
N ALA A 23 -14.29 -2.08 3.70
CA ALA A 23 -15.35 -2.97 3.26
C ALA A 23 -15.80 -3.91 4.38
N MET A 24 -17.04 -4.39 4.28
CA MET A 24 -17.56 -5.53 5.03
C MET A 24 -18.07 -6.60 4.06
N LEU A 25 -17.68 -7.83 4.31
CA LEU A 25 -17.88 -8.97 3.43
C LEU A 25 -18.49 -10.12 4.24
N ARG A 26 -19.22 -10.99 3.55
CA ARG A 26 -19.94 -12.11 4.19
C ARG A 26 -19.14 -13.40 4.30
N SER A 27 -17.95 -13.43 3.69
CA SER A 27 -17.06 -14.58 3.74
C SER A 27 -15.62 -14.14 3.89
N GLN A 28 -14.83 -14.98 4.58
CA GLN A 28 -13.41 -14.77 4.79
C GLN A 28 -12.65 -14.76 3.45
N GLU A 29 -12.97 -15.72 2.57
CA GLU A 29 -12.33 -15.85 1.24
C GLU A 29 -12.50 -14.58 0.40
N ALA A 30 -13.64 -13.89 0.49
CA ALA A 30 -13.84 -12.63 -0.21
C ALA A 30 -13.03 -11.49 0.41
N ALA A 31 -12.85 -11.50 1.73
CA ALA A 31 -12.04 -10.51 2.44
C ALA A 31 -10.56 -10.69 2.15
N ASP A 32 -10.05 -11.92 2.14
CA ASP A 32 -8.68 -12.24 1.77
C ASP A 32 -8.42 -11.87 0.30
N ALA A 33 -9.30 -12.25 -0.63
CA ALA A 33 -9.16 -11.87 -2.04
C ALA A 33 -9.21 -10.35 -2.26
N LEU A 34 -9.96 -9.62 -1.44
CA LEU A 34 -9.97 -8.16 -1.49
C LEU A 34 -8.66 -7.57 -0.95
N VAL A 35 -8.09 -8.14 0.12
CA VAL A 35 -6.77 -7.72 0.63
C VAL A 35 -5.70 -7.94 -0.43
N ASP A 36 -5.63 -9.12 -1.03
CA ASP A 36 -4.64 -9.44 -2.08
C ASP A 36 -4.72 -8.45 -3.24
N ALA A 37 -5.94 -8.19 -3.75
CA ALA A 37 -6.14 -7.24 -4.84
C ALA A 37 -5.78 -5.79 -4.45
N LEU A 38 -5.98 -5.42 -3.19
CA LEU A 38 -5.61 -4.10 -2.68
C LEU A 38 -4.10 -3.96 -2.49
N GLU A 39 -3.40 -5.02 -2.11
CA GLU A 39 -1.94 -5.03 -2.00
C GLU A 39 -1.29 -4.89 -3.38
N ASP A 40 -1.72 -5.69 -4.36
CA ASP A 40 -1.24 -5.59 -5.75
C ASP A 40 -1.47 -4.18 -6.32
N ALA A 41 -2.69 -3.64 -6.16
CA ALA A 41 -3.02 -2.31 -6.67
C ALA A 41 -2.27 -1.19 -5.92
N TRP A 42 -2.00 -1.36 -4.63
CA TRP A 42 -1.21 -0.40 -3.85
C TRP A 42 0.23 -0.38 -4.36
N ASP A 43 0.83 -1.55 -4.59
CA ASP A 43 2.20 -1.63 -5.11
C ASP A 43 2.32 -0.99 -6.50
N ASP A 44 1.39 -1.25 -7.42
CA ASP A 44 1.36 -0.61 -8.74
C ASP A 44 1.18 0.92 -8.65
N ALA A 45 0.21 1.38 -7.85
CA ALA A 45 -0.05 2.81 -7.66
C ALA A 45 1.14 3.52 -6.98
N PHE A 46 1.79 2.86 -6.03
CA PHE A 46 2.98 3.36 -5.35
C PHE A 46 4.17 3.45 -6.31
N LEU A 47 4.45 2.40 -7.09
CA LEU A 47 5.53 2.40 -8.08
C LEU A 47 5.32 3.50 -9.12
N ARG A 48 4.09 3.71 -9.58
CA ARG A 48 3.75 4.81 -10.48
C ARG A 48 4.00 6.18 -9.84
N ALA A 49 3.52 6.40 -8.61
CA ALA A 49 3.75 7.65 -7.90
C ALA A 49 5.23 7.92 -7.66
N VAL A 50 6.03 6.88 -7.36
CA VAL A 50 7.49 6.98 -7.26
C VAL A 50 8.11 7.34 -8.61
N ALA A 51 7.68 6.71 -9.70
CA ALA A 51 8.16 7.04 -11.05
C ALA A 51 7.84 8.50 -11.41
N GLU A 52 6.60 8.95 -11.20
CA GLU A 52 6.17 10.34 -11.47
C GLU A 52 6.95 11.34 -10.59
N THR A 53 7.18 11.01 -9.31
CA THR A 53 8.00 11.84 -8.39
C THR A 53 9.48 11.84 -8.81
N GLN A 54 10.02 10.72 -9.28
CA GLN A 54 11.40 10.64 -9.80
C GLN A 54 11.54 11.37 -11.14
N GLU A 55 10.51 11.43 -11.98
CA GLU A 55 10.52 12.28 -13.17
C GLU A 55 10.49 13.77 -12.79
N GLU A 56 9.77 14.14 -11.72
CA GLU A 56 9.69 15.53 -11.23
C GLU A 56 10.95 15.98 -10.45
N HIS A 57 11.61 15.09 -9.71
CA HIS A 57 12.73 15.40 -8.81
C HIS A 57 14.07 14.70 -9.12
N GLY A 58 14.10 13.76 -10.07
CA GLY A 58 15.25 12.89 -10.36
C GLY A 58 16.45 13.58 -11.02
N ALA A 59 16.38 14.88 -11.29
CA ALA A 59 17.55 15.65 -11.72
C ALA A 59 18.49 16.02 -10.56
N ASP A 60 18.07 15.93 -9.29
CA ASP A 60 18.83 16.49 -8.15
C ASP A 60 19.26 15.45 -7.08
N PHE A 61 18.75 14.20 -7.13
CA PHE A 61 19.00 13.22 -6.06
C PHE A 61 20.17 12.24 -6.33
N ILE A 62 20.69 12.17 -7.55
CA ILE A 62 21.81 11.29 -7.92
C ILE A 62 22.95 12.09 -8.56
N ASP A 63 23.49 13.05 -7.80
CA ASP A 63 24.92 13.37 -7.94
C ASP A 63 25.62 12.78 -6.70
N PRO A 64 26.21 11.58 -6.80
CA PRO A 64 27.08 11.08 -5.74
C PRO A 64 28.36 11.91 -5.80
N LEU A 65 28.35 13.09 -5.19
CA LEU A 65 29.57 13.83 -4.90
C LEU A 65 30.51 12.88 -4.14
N PRO A 66 31.66 12.50 -4.72
CA PRO A 66 32.60 11.65 -4.00
C PRO A 66 33.04 12.38 -2.73
N PRO A 67 33.24 11.68 -1.60
CA PRO A 67 33.68 12.33 -0.37
C PRO A 67 35.04 12.98 -0.62
N THR A 68 35.06 14.32 -0.61
CA THR A 68 36.29 15.12 -0.66
C THR A 68 37.17 14.70 0.51
N THR A 69 38.24 13.95 0.19
CA THR A 69 39.35 13.73 1.12
C THR A 69 40.27 14.94 1.05
N ASN A 70 40.34 15.70 2.14
CA ASN A 70 41.53 16.43 2.60
C ASN A 70 41.36 16.82 4.06
#